data_AF-A0A349Q8D2-F1
#
_entry.id   AF-A0A349Q8D2-F1
#
_cell.length_a   1.000
_cell.length_b   1.000
_cell.length_c   1.000
_cell.angle_alpha   90.00
_cell.angle_beta   90.00
_cell.angle_gamma   90.00
#
_symmetry.space_group_name_H-M   'P 1'
#
loop_
_entity.id
_entity.type
_entity.pdbx_description
1 polymer ?
#
loop_
_entity_poly.entity_id
_entity_poly.type
_entity_poly.pdbx_seq_one_letter_code
_entity_poly.pdbx_strand_id
1 'polypeptide(L)'
;MDLSKYASELPYPEIEVEQNVAESKLLMPVYSGSSGELTAVLTYCFQLYITPKYPDIQEALEGIAMTEMRHHELLGKTIYKLGGYPIMGARTYWNGSFANYTLDPKRYLRENILAEQNAIMNYERTILNLSTDSVKMLLERIILDEEIHIKIFKQLLKDHFDVEYEKTR
;
A
#
# COMPACT_ATOMS: atom_id res chain seq x y z
N MET A 1 16.98 3.55 -7.65
CA MET A 1 16.22 2.39 -8.13
C MET A 1 15.24 2.87 -9.18
N ASP A 2 15.06 2.13 -10.26
CA ASP A 2 14.00 2.40 -11.23
C ASP A 2 12.70 1.78 -10.70
N LEU A 3 11.69 2.62 -10.43
CA LEU A 3 10.41 2.19 -9.86
C LEU A 3 9.40 1.75 -10.93
N SER A 4 9.74 1.84 -12.22
CA SER A 4 8.86 1.44 -13.33
C SER A 4 8.38 -0.01 -13.24
N LYS A 5 9.13 -0.87 -12.54
CA LYS A 5 8.76 -2.27 -12.28
C LYS A 5 7.69 -2.42 -11.19
N TYR A 6 7.58 -1.47 -10.27
CA TYR A 6 6.80 -1.56 -9.03
C TYR A 6 5.62 -0.59 -8.97
N ALA A 7 5.37 0.13 -10.06
CA ALA A 7 4.24 1.04 -10.19
C ALA A 7 3.83 1.12 -11.66
N SER A 8 2.57 1.44 -11.91
CA SER A 8 2.06 1.69 -13.25
C SER A 8 2.73 2.93 -13.86
N GLU A 9 2.87 2.92 -15.19
CA GLU A 9 3.47 4.04 -15.93
C GLU A 9 2.54 5.26 -16.01
N LEU A 10 1.25 5.09 -15.65
CA LEU A 10 0.29 6.18 -15.66
C LEU A 10 0.67 7.22 -14.60
N PRO A 11 0.58 8.53 -14.89
CA PRO A 11 0.87 9.56 -13.92
C PRO A 11 -0.20 9.58 -12.81
N TYR A 12 0.20 9.98 -11.60
CA TYR A 12 -0.77 10.34 -10.56
C TYR A 12 -1.51 11.63 -10.95
N PRO A 13 -2.82 11.73 -10.67
CA PRO A 13 -3.59 12.91 -11.02
C PRO A 13 -3.18 14.13 -10.19
N GLU A 14 -3.44 15.31 -10.72
CA GLU A 14 -3.36 16.53 -9.91
C GLU A 14 -4.54 16.58 -8.93
N ILE A 15 -4.24 16.93 -7.69
CA ILE A 15 -5.23 16.99 -6.61
C ILE A 15 -5.77 18.40 -6.49
N GLU A 16 -6.91 18.62 -7.13
CA GLU A 16 -7.74 19.83 -7.05
C GLU A 16 -8.92 19.57 -6.10
N VAL A 17 -8.89 20.19 -4.93
CA VAL A 17 -9.92 19.98 -3.89
C VAL A 17 -10.24 21.29 -3.19
N GLU A 18 -11.49 21.48 -2.82
CA GLU A 18 -11.87 22.42 -1.77
C GLU A 18 -11.66 21.77 -0.39
N GLN A 19 -11.62 22.57 0.67
CA GLN A 19 -11.51 22.01 2.01
C GLN A 19 -12.75 21.18 2.36
N ASN A 20 -12.55 19.92 2.70
CA ASN A 20 -13.57 18.99 3.14
C ASN A 20 -13.00 18.05 4.22
N VAL A 21 -13.06 18.52 5.47
CA VAL A 21 -12.52 17.81 6.65
C VAL A 21 -13.21 16.46 6.89
N ALA A 22 -14.44 16.28 6.39
CA ALA A 22 -15.13 14.99 6.48
C ALA A 22 -14.46 13.95 5.57
N GLU A 23 -14.15 14.32 4.33
CA GLU A 23 -13.44 13.44 3.40
C GLU A 23 -11.99 13.20 3.80
N SER A 24 -11.30 14.19 4.39
CA SER A 24 -9.95 13.98 4.89
C SER A 24 -9.89 12.84 5.91
N LYS A 25 -10.94 12.67 6.72
CA LYS A 25 -11.06 11.57 7.70
C LYS A 25 -11.29 10.21 7.05
N LEU A 26 -11.92 10.16 5.87
CA LEU A 26 -12.12 8.91 5.12
C LEU A 26 -10.80 8.34 4.61
N LEU A 27 -9.80 9.18 4.36
CA LEU A 27 -8.47 8.77 3.90
C LEU A 27 -7.57 8.24 5.03
N MET A 28 -7.83 8.60 6.29
CA MET A 28 -6.95 8.23 7.41
C MET A 28 -6.69 6.72 7.56
N PRO A 29 -7.69 5.82 7.39
CA PRO A 29 -7.48 4.38 7.48
C PRO A 29 -6.52 3.84 6.42
N VAL A 30 -6.63 4.30 5.17
CA VAL A 30 -5.75 3.87 4.06
C VAL A 30 -4.38 4.57 4.13
N TYR A 31 -4.30 5.77 4.72
CA TYR A 31 -3.04 6.49 4.93
C TYR A 31 -2.14 5.88 6.01
N SER A 32 -2.64 5.76 7.25
CA SER A 32 -1.82 5.34 8.40
C SER A 32 -2.61 4.47 9.39
N GLY A 33 -3.63 3.76 8.91
CA GLY A 33 -4.29 2.70 9.68
C GLY A 33 -3.44 1.42 9.76
N SER A 34 -3.94 0.44 10.51
CA SER A 34 -3.32 -0.88 10.67
C SER A 34 -3.24 -1.72 9.38
N SER A 35 -3.89 -1.26 8.31
CA SER A 35 -3.87 -1.88 6.98
C SER A 35 -3.77 -0.80 5.90
N GLY A 36 -3.11 0.32 6.22
CA GLY A 36 -2.83 1.41 5.29
C GLY A 36 -1.34 1.53 5.01
N GLU A 37 -0.98 2.54 4.20
CA GLU A 37 0.35 2.70 3.60
C GLU A 37 1.51 2.67 4.59
N LEU A 38 1.37 3.33 5.75
CA LEU A 38 2.42 3.32 6.77
C LEU A 38 2.74 1.89 7.27
N THR A 39 1.72 1.04 7.36
CA THR A 39 1.88 -0.35 7.77
C THR A 39 2.56 -1.18 6.68
N ALA A 40 2.19 -0.96 5.41
CA ALA A 40 2.80 -1.63 4.26
C ALA A 40 4.30 -1.27 4.16
N VAL A 41 4.63 0.03 4.16
CA VAL A 41 6.02 0.54 4.17
C VAL A 41 6.86 -0.15 5.24
N LEU A 42 6.41 -0.13 6.49
CA LEU A 42 7.21 -0.64 7.61
C LEU A 42 7.27 -2.17 7.65
N THR A 43 6.24 -2.84 7.14
CA THR A 43 6.26 -4.29 6.93
C THR A 43 7.30 -4.67 5.88
N TYR A 44 7.30 -4.01 4.73
CA TYR A 44 8.21 -4.32 3.63
C TYR A 44 9.64 -3.93 3.95
N CYS A 45 9.88 -2.82 4.66
CA CYS A 45 11.21 -2.50 5.20
C CYS A 45 11.72 -3.59 6.16
N PHE A 46 10.89 -4.07 7.09
CA PHE A 46 11.29 -5.15 7.99
C PHE A 46 11.66 -6.42 7.22
N GLN A 47 10.81 -6.85 6.29
CA GLN A 47 11.02 -8.05 5.48
C GLN A 47 12.26 -7.91 4.57
N LEU A 48 12.49 -6.74 3.98
CA LEU A 48 13.69 -6.40 3.23
C LEU A 48 14.96 -6.69 4.05
N TYR A 49 14.99 -6.29 5.33
CA TYR A 49 16.17 -6.47 6.18
C TYR A 49 16.46 -7.93 6.53
N ILE A 50 15.43 -8.79 6.59
CA ILE A 50 15.56 -10.19 6.99
C ILE A 50 15.66 -11.17 5.81
N THR A 51 15.70 -10.66 4.57
CA THR A 51 15.69 -11.49 3.34
C THR A 51 17.00 -11.44 2.52
N PRO A 52 18.22 -11.34 3.11
CA PRO A 52 19.45 -11.29 2.30
C PRO A 52 19.74 -12.58 1.52
N LYS A 53 19.05 -13.68 1.85
CA LYS A 53 19.18 -14.97 1.15
C LYS A 53 18.47 -15.01 -0.21
N TYR A 54 17.55 -14.09 -0.48
CA TYR A 54 16.77 -14.04 -1.70
C TYR A 54 16.87 -12.64 -2.32
N PRO A 55 17.96 -12.34 -3.05
CA PRO A 55 18.19 -11.00 -3.60
C PRO A 55 17.03 -10.46 -4.43
N ASP A 56 16.38 -11.30 -5.24
CA ASP A 56 15.25 -10.88 -6.08
C ASP A 56 14.01 -10.49 -5.24
N ILE A 57 13.72 -11.26 -4.18
CA ILE A 57 12.66 -10.90 -3.21
C ILE A 57 13.04 -9.62 -2.47
N GLN A 58 14.32 -9.47 -2.12
CA GLN A 58 14.83 -8.30 -1.41
C GLN A 58 14.70 -7.03 -2.26
N GLU A 59 15.12 -7.07 -3.53
CA GLU A 59 14.96 -5.98 -4.49
C GLU A 59 13.48 -5.61 -4.67
N ALA A 60 12.60 -6.61 -4.78
CA ALA A 60 11.18 -6.36 -4.92
C ALA A 60 10.56 -5.71 -3.67
N LEU A 61 10.93 -6.14 -2.46
CA LEU A 61 10.47 -5.52 -1.22
C LEU A 61 10.94 -4.08 -1.08
N GLU A 62 12.18 -3.77 -1.48
CA GLU A 62 12.70 -2.39 -1.51
C GLU A 62 11.90 -1.52 -2.48
N GLY A 63 11.71 -1.99 -3.71
CA GLY A 63 10.98 -1.26 -4.76
C GLY A 63 9.53 -0.99 -4.38
N ILE A 64 8.82 -2.01 -3.89
CA ILE A 64 7.43 -1.87 -3.43
C ILE A 64 7.36 -0.93 -2.22
N ALA A 65 8.24 -1.07 -1.22
CA ALA A 65 8.27 -0.16 -0.07
C ALA A 65 8.45 1.30 -0.49
N MET A 66 9.27 1.57 -1.53
CA MET A 66 9.42 2.91 -2.08
C MET A 66 8.14 3.42 -2.77
N THR A 67 7.41 2.55 -3.49
CA THR A 67 6.09 2.87 -4.04
C THR A 67 5.09 3.19 -2.92
N GLU A 68 5.03 2.41 -1.85
CA GLU A 68 4.13 2.69 -0.72
C GLU A 68 4.48 3.98 0.02
N MET A 69 5.77 4.33 0.12
CA MET A 69 6.17 5.63 0.66
C MET A 69 5.63 6.78 -0.20
N ARG A 70 5.54 6.58 -1.53
CA ARG A 70 4.94 7.55 -2.44
C ARG A 70 3.42 7.61 -2.28
N HIS A 71 2.74 6.48 -2.11
CA HIS A 71 1.30 6.45 -1.79
C HIS A 71 1.01 7.19 -0.49
N HIS A 72 1.78 6.91 0.57
CA HIS A 72 1.71 7.58 1.86
C HIS A 72 1.86 9.10 1.72
N GLU A 73 2.85 9.56 0.96
CA GLU A 73 3.08 10.99 0.70
C GLU A 73 1.87 11.64 -0.01
N LEU A 74 1.36 10.99 -1.07
CA LEU A 74 0.23 11.49 -1.86
C LEU A 74 -1.04 11.61 -1.01
N LEU A 75 -1.34 10.59 -0.21
CA LEU A 75 -2.47 10.60 0.72
C LEU A 75 -2.30 11.66 1.81
N GLY A 76 -1.12 11.76 2.41
CA GLY A 76 -0.83 12.75 3.45
C GLY A 76 -1.00 14.19 2.95
N LYS A 77 -0.50 14.49 1.75
CA LYS A 77 -0.70 15.78 1.07
C LYS A 77 -2.17 16.03 0.77
N THR A 78 -2.90 15.01 0.32
CA THR A 78 -4.33 15.11 0.01
C THR A 78 -5.17 15.37 1.26
N ILE A 79 -4.89 14.66 2.36
CA ILE A 79 -5.51 14.88 3.68
C ILE A 79 -5.33 16.33 4.11
N TYR A 80 -4.12 16.88 3.98
CA TYR A 80 -3.84 18.27 4.33
C TYR A 80 -4.57 19.27 3.44
N LYS A 81 -4.60 19.05 2.11
CA LYS A 81 -5.35 19.90 1.17
C LYS A 81 -6.85 19.94 1.48
N LEU A 82 -7.42 18.80 1.90
CA LEU A 82 -8.81 18.69 2.35
C LEU A 82 -9.07 19.38 3.71
N GLY A 83 -8.06 19.98 4.35
CA GLY A 83 -8.18 20.67 5.63
C GLY A 83 -8.02 19.77 6.87
N GLY A 84 -7.61 18.52 6.67
CA GLY A 84 -7.27 17.59 7.75
C GLY A 84 -5.80 17.70 8.19
N TYR A 85 -5.46 16.96 9.24
CA TYR A 85 -4.07 16.77 9.67
C TYR A 85 -3.69 15.29 9.49
N PRO A 86 -2.66 14.97 8.69
CA PRO A 86 -2.21 13.60 8.46
C PRO A 86 -1.41 13.09 9.67
N ILE A 87 -2.11 12.86 10.78
CA ILE A 87 -1.52 12.20 11.95
C ILE A 87 -1.18 10.74 11.58
N MET A 88 -0.10 10.21 12.16
CA MET A 88 0.31 8.82 11.95
C MET A 88 -0.63 7.89 12.73
N GLY A 89 -1.84 7.70 12.21
CA GLY A 89 -2.90 6.90 12.83
C GLY A 89 -4.26 7.13 12.18
N ALA A 90 -5.23 6.30 12.56
CA ALA A 90 -6.62 6.44 12.12
C ALA A 90 -7.55 6.44 13.34
N ARG A 91 -8.17 5.30 13.64
CA ARG A 91 -8.97 5.12 14.87
C ARG A 91 -8.12 5.16 16.14
N THR A 92 -6.88 4.69 16.03
CA THR A 92 -5.84 4.77 17.06
C THR A 92 -4.56 5.29 16.43
N TYR A 93 -3.64 5.82 17.24
CA TYR A 93 -2.29 6.09 16.77
C TYR A 93 -1.66 4.81 16.23
N TRP A 94 -0.94 4.95 15.13
CA TRP A 94 -0.15 3.87 14.59
C TRP A 94 0.94 3.50 15.59
N ASN A 95 1.19 2.20 15.74
CA ASN A 95 2.30 1.71 16.53
C ASN A 95 2.90 0.46 15.88
N GLY A 96 4.12 0.10 16.30
CA GLY A 96 4.90 -0.98 15.71
C GLY A 96 4.19 -2.33 15.65
N SER A 97 3.18 -2.59 16.49
CA SER A 97 2.46 -3.86 16.48
C SER A 97 1.64 -4.13 15.21
N PHE A 98 1.44 -3.13 14.35
CA PHE A 98 0.70 -3.31 13.09
C PHE A 98 1.55 -3.92 11.97
N ALA A 99 2.88 -3.77 12.02
CA ALA A 99 3.75 -4.37 11.02
C ALA A 99 3.73 -5.90 11.11
N ASN A 100 3.84 -6.57 9.96
CA ASN A 100 3.94 -8.02 9.91
C ASN A 100 5.39 -8.48 10.11
N TYR A 101 5.65 -9.14 11.25
CA TYR A 101 6.96 -9.66 11.64
C TYR A 101 7.18 -11.14 11.32
N THR A 102 6.39 -11.75 10.43
CA THR A 102 6.60 -13.11 9.94
C THR A 102 8.00 -13.25 9.33
N LEU A 103 8.76 -14.26 9.77
CA LEU A 103 10.15 -14.48 9.34
C LEU A 103 10.29 -15.39 8.11
N ASP A 104 9.30 -16.26 7.86
CA ASP A 104 9.35 -17.21 6.75
C ASP A 104 8.95 -16.54 5.43
N PRO A 105 9.83 -16.48 4.40
CA PRO A 105 9.54 -15.78 3.15
C PRO A 105 8.36 -16.31 2.37
N LYS A 106 8.21 -17.63 2.34
CA LYS A 106 7.07 -18.29 1.70
C LYS A 106 5.75 -17.88 2.36
N ARG A 107 5.73 -17.73 3.68
CA ARG A 107 4.55 -17.32 4.44
C ARG A 107 4.29 -15.84 4.30
N TYR A 108 5.27 -14.96 4.54
CA TYR A 108 5.02 -13.53 4.50
C TYR A 108 4.65 -13.06 3.08
N LEU A 109 5.15 -13.68 2.00
CA LEU A 109 4.74 -13.32 0.65
C LEU A 109 3.25 -13.60 0.39
N ARG A 110 2.68 -14.66 0.98
CA ARG A 110 1.23 -14.89 0.94
C ARG A 110 0.47 -13.85 1.75
N GLU A 111 0.99 -13.51 2.92
CA GLU A 111 0.40 -12.50 3.79
C GLU A 111 0.44 -11.11 3.12
N ASN A 112 1.49 -10.79 2.36
CA ASN A 112 1.59 -9.56 1.57
C ASN A 112 0.56 -9.54 0.43
N ILE A 113 0.38 -10.64 -0.32
CA ILE A 113 -0.68 -10.73 -1.34
C ILE A 113 -2.06 -10.46 -0.73
N LEU A 114 -2.33 -11.00 0.46
CA LEU A 114 -3.57 -10.74 1.19
C LEU A 114 -3.65 -9.28 1.68
N ALA A 115 -2.54 -8.70 2.12
CA ALA A 115 -2.47 -7.30 2.53
C ALA A 115 -2.85 -6.37 1.37
N GLU A 116 -2.28 -6.55 0.18
CA GLU A 116 -2.62 -5.70 -0.98
C GLU A 116 -4.05 -5.91 -1.47
N GLN A 117 -4.55 -7.16 -1.43
CA GLN A 117 -5.96 -7.42 -1.72
C GLN A 117 -6.88 -6.67 -0.73
N ASN A 118 -6.50 -6.62 0.54
CA ASN A 118 -7.23 -5.86 1.55
C ASN A 118 -7.07 -4.34 1.34
N ALA A 119 -5.90 -3.86 0.91
CA ALA A 119 -5.66 -2.47 0.57
C ALA A 119 -6.58 -2.02 -0.56
N ILE A 120 -6.65 -2.78 -1.67
CA ILE A 120 -7.57 -2.53 -2.79
C ILE A 120 -9.02 -2.46 -2.30
N MET A 121 -9.48 -3.45 -1.52
CA MET A 121 -10.85 -3.43 -0.99
C MET A 121 -11.12 -2.21 -0.09
N ASN A 122 -10.12 -1.75 0.68
CA ASN A 122 -10.25 -0.55 1.50
C ASN A 122 -10.28 0.72 0.65
N TYR A 123 -9.50 0.79 -0.42
CA TYR A 123 -9.55 1.88 -1.40
C TYR A 123 -10.90 1.95 -2.10
N GLU A 124 -11.40 0.84 -2.64
CA GLU A 124 -12.71 0.75 -3.28
C GLU A 124 -13.83 1.22 -2.34
N ARG A 125 -13.82 0.76 -1.08
CA ARG A 125 -14.77 1.22 -0.05
C ARG A 125 -14.64 2.71 0.23
N THR A 126 -13.42 3.24 0.25
CA THR A 126 -13.17 4.67 0.48
C THR A 126 -13.71 5.50 -0.70
N ILE A 127 -13.47 5.08 -1.94
CA ILE A 127 -13.98 5.70 -3.17
C ILE A 127 -15.51 5.83 -3.14
N LEU A 128 -16.22 4.78 -2.72
CA LEU A 128 -17.69 4.79 -2.62
C LEU A 128 -18.24 5.83 -1.62
N ASN A 129 -17.43 6.27 -0.66
CA ASN A 129 -17.82 7.25 0.35
C ASN A 129 -17.28 8.67 0.04
N LEU A 130 -16.49 8.83 -1.02
CA LEU A 130 -16.00 10.12 -1.49
C LEU A 130 -16.98 10.76 -2.46
N SER A 131 -17.02 12.08 -2.41
CA SER A 131 -17.69 12.97 -3.36
C SER A 131 -16.70 13.66 -4.29
N THR A 132 -15.46 13.94 -3.84
CA THR A 132 -14.45 14.65 -4.64
C THR A 132 -13.77 13.74 -5.67
N ASP A 133 -13.95 14.04 -6.96
CA ASP A 133 -13.52 13.17 -8.06
C ASP A 133 -11.99 13.08 -8.23
N SER A 134 -11.25 14.18 -8.04
CA SER A 134 -9.78 14.16 -8.10
C SER A 134 -9.16 13.23 -7.03
N VAL A 135 -9.80 13.12 -5.86
CA VAL A 135 -9.40 12.19 -4.80
C VAL A 135 -9.74 10.75 -5.18
N LYS A 136 -10.92 10.50 -5.78
CA LYS A 136 -11.27 9.16 -6.29
C LYS A 136 -10.28 8.69 -7.34
N MET A 137 -9.95 9.55 -8.31
CA MET A 137 -8.96 9.26 -9.34
C MET A 137 -7.58 8.94 -8.76
N LEU A 138 -7.18 9.59 -7.65
CA LEU A 138 -5.95 9.25 -6.95
C LEU A 138 -6.00 7.83 -6.39
N LEU A 139 -7.09 7.47 -5.71
CA LEU A 139 -7.24 6.13 -5.11
C LEU A 139 -7.33 5.05 -6.19
N GLU A 140 -8.07 5.28 -7.27
CA GLU A 140 -8.13 4.40 -8.44
C GLU A 140 -6.74 4.21 -9.08
N ARG A 141 -5.95 5.29 -9.12
CA ARG A 141 -4.57 5.20 -9.60
C ARG A 141 -3.72 4.35 -8.68
N ILE A 142 -3.78 4.55 -7.36
CA ILE A 142 -3.03 3.73 -6.38
C ILE A 142 -3.41 2.25 -6.52
N ILE A 143 -4.70 1.92 -6.70
CA ILE A 143 -5.15 0.53 -6.92
C ILE A 143 -4.39 -0.16 -8.07
N LEU A 144 -4.03 0.56 -9.14
CA LEU A 144 -3.25 -0.03 -10.23
C LEU A 144 -1.84 -0.47 -9.79
N ASP A 145 -1.23 0.26 -8.85
CA ASP A 145 0.06 -0.10 -8.26
C ASP A 145 -0.10 -1.34 -7.36
N GLU A 146 -1.16 -1.41 -6.56
CA GLU A 146 -1.46 -2.58 -5.73
C GLU A 146 -1.66 -3.87 -6.54
N GLU A 147 -2.32 -3.76 -7.70
CA GLU A 147 -2.46 -4.90 -8.62
C GLU A 147 -1.10 -5.36 -9.17
N ILE A 148 -0.15 -4.46 -9.37
CA ILE A 148 1.22 -4.77 -9.78
C ILE A 148 1.95 -5.45 -8.62
N HIS A 149 1.86 -4.92 -7.40
CA HIS A 149 2.45 -5.52 -6.19
C HIS A 149 1.97 -6.97 -6.02
N ILE A 150 0.67 -7.23 -6.15
CA ILE A 150 0.10 -8.59 -6.10
C ILE A 150 0.71 -9.50 -7.16
N LYS A 151 0.84 -9.03 -8.41
CA LYS A 151 1.43 -9.81 -9.51
C LYS A 151 2.87 -10.18 -9.19
N ILE A 152 3.65 -9.22 -8.68
CA ILE A 152 5.06 -9.42 -8.31
C ILE A 152 5.17 -10.46 -7.18
N PHE A 153 4.43 -10.29 -6.08
CA PHE A 153 4.49 -11.26 -4.97
C PHE A 153 4.07 -12.67 -5.38
N LYS A 154 3.07 -12.80 -6.27
CA LYS A 154 2.67 -14.10 -6.84
C LYS A 154 3.79 -14.72 -7.67
N GLN A 155 4.45 -13.93 -8.51
CA GLN A 155 5.56 -14.39 -9.33
C GLN A 155 6.73 -14.87 -8.45
N LEU A 156 7.08 -14.11 -7.40
CA LEU A 156 8.12 -14.50 -6.45
C LEU A 156 7.79 -15.79 -5.68
N LEU A 157 6.51 -16.01 -5.32
CA LEU A 157 6.07 -17.26 -4.70
C LEU A 157 6.25 -18.46 -5.62
N LYS A 158 5.93 -18.29 -6.90
CA LYS A 158 6.12 -19.31 -7.92
C LYS A 158 7.61 -19.62 -8.12
N ASP A 159 8.41 -18.59 -8.34
CA ASP A 159 9.82 -18.75 -8.76
C ASP A 159 10.71 -19.31 -7.64
N HIS A 160 10.46 -18.95 -6.37
CA HIS A 160 11.31 -19.38 -5.26
C HIS A 160 10.74 -20.53 -4.43
N PHE A 161 9.43 -20.80 -4.51
CA PHE A 161 8.77 -21.77 -3.63
C PHE A 161 7.84 -22.76 -4.33
N ASP A 162 7.75 -22.71 -5.66
CA ASP A 162 6.89 -23.56 -6.51
C ASP A 162 5.44 -23.58 -6.02
N VAL A 163 4.93 -22.39 -5.67
CA VAL A 163 3.54 -22.23 -5.26
C VAL A 163 2.78 -21.28 -6.16
N GLU A 164 1.79 -21.84 -6.86
CA GLU A 164 0.71 -21.08 -7.48
C GLU A 164 -0.26 -20.58 -6.39
N TYR A 165 -0.40 -19.25 -6.28
CA TYR A 165 -1.37 -18.66 -5.37
C TYR A 165 -2.77 -18.71 -5.98
N GLU A 166 -3.56 -19.72 -5.61
CA GLU A 166 -4.99 -19.75 -5.86
C GLU A 166 -5.73 -19.15 -4.65
N LYS A 167 -6.67 -18.22 -4.88
CA LYS A 167 -7.52 -17.67 -3.82
C LYS A 167 -8.19 -18.86 -3.10
N THR A 168 -7.83 -19.09 -1.84
CA THR A 168 -8.54 -20.06 -1.01
C THR A 168 -9.95 -19.51 -0.81
N ARG A 169 -10.96 -20.28 -1.25
CA ARG A 169 -12.38 -19.92 -1.18
C ARG A 169 -12.85 -19.64 0.24
#